data_AF-A0A7Y5AI68-F1
#
_entry.id   AF-A0A7Y5AI68-F1
#
_cell.length_a   1.000
_cell.length_b   1.000
_cell.length_c   1.000
_cell.angle_alpha   90.00
_cell.angle_beta   90.00
_cell.angle_gamma   90.00
#
_symmetry.space_group_name_H-M   'P 1'
#
loop_
_entity.id
_entity.type
_entity.pdbx_description
1 polymer ?
#
loop_
_entity_poly.entity_id
_entity_poly.type
_entity_poly.pdbx_seq_one_letter_code
_entity_poly.pdbx_strand_id
1 'polypeptide(L)'
;GGAGGDPLARYGMTLSGSDLRVSEITLPTANQARWRFTYRDVRGYLCVSEVRTPFGGHERIFHEDAGHQFPPSANRANLPRVTLHETLPGFGQPASVVRYEYPDAHNFIGGGSTVPWSDEGLDNLYRVDKGYTYQTVERHEVQGRTVRSITRTFNRFHLLTDQDTVQGDKRLQAFSVYGEVDGSFDQQPPFFQLPHQETQRWSLVSNPLKQREETQATTYDTHGNVLTRLLPNKVLETNVWYQGAEEGDPHGFVRNLKSREVKPAATGQGSARTLIQQYQYRQLTPLGGYLKKAWRLVDVETLSEPGAQPGEF
;
A
#
# COMPACT_ATOMS: atom_id res chain seq x y z
N GLY A 1 -12.39 -23.48 6.91
CA GLY A 1 -11.95 -24.74 7.54
C GLY A 1 -12.50 -25.89 6.74
N GLY A 2 -11.81 -27.03 6.72
CA GLY A 2 -12.32 -28.27 6.15
C GLY A 2 -13.56 -28.76 6.90
N ALA A 3 -14.24 -29.76 6.33
CA ALA A 3 -15.33 -30.44 7.02
C ALA A 3 -14.79 -31.03 8.34
N GLY A 4 -15.16 -30.44 9.48
CA GLY A 4 -14.65 -30.82 10.81
C GLY A 4 -13.78 -29.77 11.51
N GLY A 5 -13.51 -28.61 10.90
CA GLY A 5 -12.70 -27.55 11.52
C GLY A 5 -11.19 -27.72 11.31
N ASP A 6 -10.76 -28.80 10.66
CA ASP A 6 -9.37 -29.01 10.30
C ASP A 6 -8.87 -28.02 9.24
N PRO A 7 -7.56 -27.71 9.23
CA PRO A 7 -6.97 -26.90 8.17
C PRO A 7 -7.14 -27.60 6.81
N LEU A 8 -7.63 -26.85 5.82
CA LEU A 8 -7.84 -27.32 4.44
C LEU A 8 -6.54 -27.77 3.75
N ALA A 9 -5.39 -27.34 4.26
CA ALA A 9 -4.07 -27.72 3.79
C ALA A 9 -3.04 -27.51 4.91
N ARG A 10 -1.98 -28.32 4.94
CA ARG A 10 -0.84 -28.16 5.87
C ARG A 10 0.45 -28.12 5.06
N TYR A 11 1.19 -27.03 5.12
CA TYR A 11 2.55 -26.98 4.57
C TYR A 11 3.56 -27.33 5.66
N GLY A 12 4.72 -27.84 5.27
CA GLY A 12 5.83 -28.15 6.17
C GLY A 12 6.91 -27.08 6.09
N MET A 13 7.50 -26.69 7.22
CA MET A 13 8.74 -25.90 7.26
C MET A 13 9.88 -26.80 7.74
N THR A 14 10.98 -26.82 7.00
CA THR A 14 12.23 -27.44 7.45
C THR A 14 13.10 -26.36 8.04
N LEU A 15 13.54 -26.55 9.28
CA LEU A 15 14.47 -25.64 9.96
C LEU A 15 15.88 -26.23 9.89
N SER A 16 16.89 -25.38 9.71
CA SER A 16 18.29 -25.77 9.62
C SER A 16 19.18 -24.84 10.44
N GLY A 17 20.44 -25.23 10.62
CA GLY A 17 21.40 -24.47 11.43
C GLY A 17 21.10 -24.49 12.93
N SER A 18 21.99 -23.91 13.71
CA SER A 18 21.82 -23.75 15.16
C SER A 18 20.80 -22.67 15.52
N ASP A 19 20.50 -21.77 14.58
CA ASP A 19 19.53 -20.67 14.72
C ASP A 19 18.13 -21.02 14.21
N LEU A 20 17.90 -22.28 13.81
CA LEU A 20 16.61 -22.79 13.34
C LEU A 20 16.03 -21.98 12.16
N ARG A 21 16.90 -21.47 11.27
CA ARG A 21 16.46 -20.74 10.07
C ARG A 21 15.66 -21.65 9.13
N VAL A 22 14.64 -21.10 8.48
CA VAL A 22 13.78 -21.86 7.56
C VAL A 22 14.56 -22.18 6.27
N SER A 23 14.94 -23.44 6.03
CA SER A 23 15.64 -23.83 4.80
C SER A 23 14.71 -24.29 3.69
N GLU A 24 13.52 -24.82 4.01
CA GLU A 24 12.53 -25.25 3.03
C GLU A 24 11.10 -24.94 3.48
N ILE A 25 10.23 -24.63 2.53
CA ILE A 25 8.76 -24.62 2.71
C ILE A 25 8.17 -25.62 1.73
N THR A 26 7.65 -26.74 2.23
CA THR A 26 7.08 -27.83 1.42
C THR A 26 5.56 -27.67 1.33
N LEU A 27 5.05 -27.60 0.11
CA LEU A 27 3.62 -27.51 -0.16
C LEU A 27 2.92 -28.87 0.03
N PRO A 28 1.62 -28.86 0.40
CA PRO A 28 0.79 -30.06 0.49
C PRO A 28 0.38 -30.57 -0.90
N THR A 29 1.36 -30.85 -1.76
CA THR A 29 1.15 -31.43 -3.10
C THR A 29 1.69 -32.85 -3.15
N ALA A 30 1.13 -33.70 -4.01
CA ALA A 30 1.56 -35.09 -4.15
C ALA A 30 3.06 -35.23 -4.50
N ASN A 31 3.61 -34.26 -5.24
CA ASN A 31 5.02 -34.20 -5.61
C ASN A 31 5.91 -33.47 -4.59
N GLN A 32 5.37 -33.03 -3.45
CA GLN A 32 6.10 -32.28 -2.41
C GLN A 32 6.89 -31.10 -2.98
N ALA A 33 6.23 -30.32 -3.83
CA ALA A 33 6.81 -29.14 -4.42
C ALA A 33 7.18 -28.16 -3.30
N ARG A 34 8.33 -27.50 -3.39
CA ARG A 34 8.88 -26.76 -2.25
C ARG A 34 9.71 -25.57 -2.66
N TRP A 35 9.73 -24.55 -1.80
CA TRP A 35 10.78 -23.53 -1.82
C TRP A 35 11.99 -24.03 -1.05
N ARG A 36 13.19 -23.67 -1.49
CA ARG A 36 14.44 -23.87 -0.74
C ARG A 36 15.19 -22.56 -0.66
N PHE A 37 15.74 -22.26 0.51
CA PHE A 37 16.41 -21.00 0.79
C PHE A 37 17.87 -21.25 1.14
N THR A 38 18.76 -20.50 0.49
CA THR A 38 20.16 -20.38 0.89
C THR A 38 20.36 -19.02 1.53
N TYR A 39 21.13 -18.99 2.61
CA TYR A 39 21.44 -17.76 3.33
C TYR A 39 22.94 -17.52 3.36
N ARG A 40 23.31 -16.25 3.46
CA ARG A 40 24.68 -15.80 3.71
C ARG A 40 24.70 -14.80 4.86
N ASP A 41 25.81 -14.75 5.59
CA ASP A 41 26.07 -13.64 6.48
C ASP A 41 26.44 -12.39 5.65
N VAL A 42 25.79 -11.27 5.95
CA VAL A 42 26.15 -9.95 5.45
C VAL A 42 26.18 -9.01 6.64
N ARG A 43 27.36 -8.64 7.12
CA ARG A 43 27.54 -7.71 8.25
C ARG A 43 26.87 -8.20 9.55
N GLY A 44 26.90 -9.51 9.80
CA GLY A 44 26.25 -10.10 10.97
C GLY A 44 24.73 -10.29 10.83
N TYR A 45 24.16 -10.00 9.65
CA TYR A 45 22.77 -10.28 9.34
C TYR A 45 22.65 -11.52 8.45
N LEU A 46 21.65 -12.34 8.75
CA LEU A 46 21.32 -13.50 7.95
C LEU A 46 20.45 -13.09 6.74
N CYS A 47 21.06 -12.99 5.56
CA CYS A 47 20.38 -12.57 4.34
C CYS A 47 20.14 -13.75 3.41
N VAL A 48 18.95 -13.84 2.81
CA VAL A 48 18.67 -14.82 1.75
C VAL A 48 19.55 -14.48 0.54
N SER A 49 20.29 -15.45 0.03
CA SER A 49 21.13 -15.29 -1.17
C SER A 49 20.61 -16.07 -2.37
N GLU A 50 19.86 -17.15 -2.14
CA GLU A 50 19.23 -17.91 -3.22
C GLU A 50 17.86 -18.45 -2.81
N VAL A 51 16.97 -18.55 -3.79
CA VAL A 51 15.69 -19.24 -3.66
C VAL A 51 15.53 -20.22 -4.81
N ARG A 52 15.20 -21.49 -4.52
CA ARG A 52 14.70 -22.43 -5.53
C ARG A 52 13.20 -22.56 -5.39
N THR A 53 12.46 -22.35 -6.46
CA THR A 53 11.00 -22.33 -6.43
C THR A 53 10.39 -23.72 -6.67
N PRO A 54 9.14 -23.96 -6.25
CA PRO A 54 8.43 -25.22 -6.50
C PRO A 54 8.34 -25.62 -7.98
N PHE A 55 8.42 -24.65 -8.89
CA PHE A 55 8.34 -24.86 -10.34
C PHE A 55 9.72 -25.03 -11.02
N GLY A 56 10.79 -25.14 -10.23
CA GLY A 56 12.15 -25.36 -10.75
C GLY A 56 12.91 -24.08 -11.12
N GLY A 57 12.35 -22.90 -10.85
CA GLY A 57 13.06 -21.63 -10.98
C GLY A 57 14.17 -21.49 -9.94
N HIS A 58 15.19 -20.71 -10.27
CA HIS A 58 16.30 -20.36 -9.38
C HIS A 58 16.45 -18.85 -9.32
N GLU A 59 16.40 -18.30 -8.12
CA GLU A 59 16.58 -16.87 -7.88
C GLU A 59 17.89 -16.66 -7.11
N ARG A 60 18.60 -15.59 -7.43
CA ARG A 60 19.81 -15.14 -6.73
C ARG A 60 19.63 -13.71 -6.26
N ILE A 61 19.94 -13.46 -4.99
CA ILE A 61 19.76 -12.17 -4.34
C ILE A 61 21.10 -11.70 -3.80
N PHE A 62 21.47 -10.48 -4.16
CA PHE A 62 22.77 -9.90 -3.83
C PHE A 62 22.61 -8.65 -2.96
N HIS A 63 23.59 -8.44 -2.09
CA HIS A 63 23.63 -7.37 -1.08
C HIS A 63 25.02 -6.71 -1.13
N GLU A 64 25.32 -6.06 -2.26
CA GLU A 64 26.70 -5.75 -2.65
C GLU A 64 27.17 -4.34 -2.29
N ASP A 65 26.29 -3.50 -1.77
CA ASP A 65 26.63 -2.15 -1.34
C ASP A 65 26.75 -2.03 0.18
N ALA A 66 26.99 -0.81 0.67
CA ALA A 66 27.19 -0.51 2.08
C ALA A 66 25.96 -0.76 2.98
N GLY A 67 24.75 -0.94 2.44
CA GLY A 67 23.52 -1.04 3.20
C GLY A 67 22.88 0.31 3.58
N HIS A 68 21.77 0.26 4.29
CA HIS A 68 21.10 1.41 4.87
C HIS A 68 21.78 1.83 6.17
N GLN A 69 22.14 3.11 6.25
CA GLN A 69 22.73 3.70 7.45
C GLN A 69 21.63 3.95 8.48
N PHE A 70 21.94 3.66 9.75
CA PHE A 70 21.13 4.12 10.89
C PHE A 70 21.46 5.60 11.19
N PRO A 71 20.60 6.32 11.93
CA PRO A 71 21.01 7.55 12.60
C PRO A 71 22.30 7.32 13.42
N PRO A 72 23.24 8.28 13.47
CA PRO A 72 24.52 8.09 14.17
C PRO A 72 24.39 7.64 15.62
N SER A 73 23.34 8.09 16.30
CA SER A 73 23.02 7.76 17.69
C SER A 73 22.76 6.26 17.93
N ALA A 74 22.37 5.50 16.89
CA ALA A 74 22.14 4.07 17.00
C ALA A 74 23.43 3.28 17.26
N ASN A 75 24.58 3.79 16.78
CA ASN A 75 25.87 3.10 16.86
C ASN A 75 25.82 1.65 16.32
N ARG A 76 25.19 1.46 15.16
CA ARG A 76 25.00 0.16 14.51
C ARG A 76 25.70 0.09 13.16
N ALA A 77 26.13 -1.12 12.81
CA ALA A 77 26.50 -1.40 11.43
C ALA A 77 25.29 -1.23 10.50
N ASN A 78 25.55 -0.76 9.28
CA ASN A 78 24.52 -0.57 8.26
C ASN A 78 23.72 -1.84 8.02
N LEU A 79 22.41 -1.68 7.89
CA LEU A 79 21.48 -2.76 7.57
C LEU A 79 21.67 -3.17 6.10
N PRO A 80 22.00 -4.43 5.78
CA PRO A 80 22.10 -4.88 4.39
C PRO A 80 20.79 -4.66 3.63
N ARG A 81 20.92 -4.34 2.35
CA ARG A 81 19.82 -4.16 1.43
C ARG A 81 20.10 -4.90 0.13
N VAL A 82 19.04 -5.31 -0.55
CA VAL A 82 19.17 -6.00 -1.84
C VAL A 82 19.62 -4.98 -2.88
N THR A 83 20.63 -5.33 -3.68
CA THR A 83 21.14 -4.50 -4.79
C THR A 83 20.84 -5.11 -6.15
N LEU A 84 20.66 -6.42 -6.21
CA LEU A 84 20.39 -7.18 -7.42
C LEU A 84 19.56 -8.42 -7.10
N HIS A 85 18.54 -8.67 -7.91
CA HIS A 85 17.74 -9.89 -7.91
C HIS A 85 17.73 -10.46 -9.32
N GLU A 86 18.29 -11.66 -9.47
CA GLU A 86 18.27 -12.40 -10.72
C GLU A 86 17.27 -13.55 -10.60
N THR A 87 16.33 -13.64 -11.54
CA THR A 87 15.41 -14.77 -11.66
C THR A 87 15.77 -15.57 -12.90
N LEU A 88 16.16 -16.84 -12.71
CA LEU A 88 16.44 -17.82 -13.75
C LEU A 88 15.21 -18.74 -13.86
N PRO A 89 14.36 -18.59 -14.89
CA PRO A 89 13.13 -19.39 -15.02
C PRO A 89 13.41 -20.85 -15.38
N GLY A 90 14.60 -21.16 -15.92
CA GLY A 90 14.95 -22.45 -16.46
C GLY A 90 14.58 -22.61 -17.94
N PHE A 91 14.67 -23.84 -18.46
CA PHE A 91 14.26 -24.22 -19.82
C PHE A 91 14.86 -23.36 -20.95
N GLY A 92 16.10 -22.87 -20.78
CA GLY A 92 16.78 -22.03 -21.77
C GLY A 92 16.23 -20.60 -21.90
N GLN A 93 15.29 -20.19 -21.03
CA GLN A 93 14.81 -18.82 -21.00
C GLN A 93 15.87 -17.89 -20.39
N PRO A 94 16.01 -16.66 -20.90
CA PRO A 94 16.94 -15.69 -20.34
C PRO A 94 16.54 -15.31 -18.91
N ALA A 95 17.54 -14.93 -18.10
CA ALA A 95 17.29 -14.40 -16.77
C ALA A 95 16.55 -13.06 -16.84
N SER A 96 15.60 -12.86 -15.92
CA SER A 96 15.07 -11.54 -15.60
C SER A 96 15.90 -10.95 -14.48
N VAL A 97 16.34 -9.71 -14.63
CA VAL A 97 17.25 -9.06 -13.69
C VAL A 97 16.62 -7.76 -13.20
N VAL A 98 16.65 -7.54 -11.89
CA VAL A 98 16.20 -6.30 -11.26
C VAL A 98 17.34 -5.75 -10.40
N ARG A 99 17.77 -4.53 -10.69
CA ARG A 99 18.73 -3.78 -9.88
C ARG A 99 18.02 -2.79 -8.99
N TYR A 100 18.49 -2.68 -7.75
CA TYR A 100 18.00 -1.73 -6.78
C TYR A 100 19.11 -0.73 -6.44
N GLU A 101 18.76 0.55 -6.50
CA GLU A 101 19.61 1.65 -6.09
C GLU A 101 18.90 2.52 -5.06
N TYR A 102 19.71 3.16 -4.23
CA TYR A 102 19.26 3.97 -3.10
C TYR A 102 20.16 5.21 -3.08
N PRO A 103 19.73 6.30 -3.75
CA PRO A 103 20.63 7.38 -4.16
C PRO A 103 21.21 8.20 -3.00
N ASP A 104 20.47 8.30 -1.89
CA ASP A 104 20.82 9.16 -0.75
C ASP A 104 21.11 8.36 0.53
N ALA A 105 21.63 9.05 1.55
CA ALA A 105 21.76 8.49 2.90
C ALA A 105 20.38 8.26 3.56
N HIS A 106 19.36 9.02 3.15
CA HIS A 106 18.00 8.89 3.66
C HIS A 106 17.39 7.53 3.28
N ASN A 107 16.72 6.92 4.25
CA ASN A 107 16.14 5.59 4.13
C ASN A 107 15.03 5.35 5.17
N PHE A 108 14.39 4.17 5.11
CA PHE A 108 13.26 3.84 5.98
C PHE A 108 13.60 3.70 7.47
N ILE A 109 14.88 3.59 7.85
CA ILE A 109 15.31 3.55 9.26
C ILE A 109 15.87 4.90 9.73
N GLY A 110 15.70 5.98 8.95
CA GLY A 110 16.10 7.33 9.36
C GLY A 110 17.56 7.67 9.10
N GLY A 111 18.28 6.95 8.23
CA GLY A 111 19.65 7.30 7.87
C GLY A 111 19.81 8.75 7.40
N GLY A 112 20.96 9.37 7.70
CA GLY A 112 21.19 10.79 7.43
C GLY A 112 20.43 11.77 8.33
N SER A 113 19.49 11.31 9.16
CA SER A 113 18.88 12.13 10.21
C SER A 113 19.72 12.13 11.50
N THR A 114 19.37 13.04 12.41
CA THR A 114 20.02 13.20 13.72
C THR A 114 19.14 12.76 14.89
N VAL A 115 18.01 12.09 14.62
CA VAL A 115 17.11 11.69 15.71
C VAL A 115 17.79 10.68 16.64
N PRO A 116 17.55 10.76 17.96
CA PRO A 116 18.00 9.73 18.89
C PRO A 116 17.32 8.39 18.58
N TRP A 117 18.13 7.37 18.31
CA TRP A 117 17.66 6.01 18.12
C TRP A 117 17.14 5.43 19.44
N SER A 118 15.96 4.82 19.41
CA SER A 118 15.37 4.07 20.52
C SER A 118 15.06 2.63 20.09
N ASP A 119 15.28 1.69 21.01
CA ASP A 119 14.98 0.26 20.85
C ASP A 119 13.66 -0.16 21.50
N GLU A 120 12.76 0.79 21.75
CA GLU A 120 11.43 0.56 22.34
C GLU A 120 10.43 -0.14 21.41
N GLY A 121 10.85 -0.50 20.19
CA GLY A 121 10.00 -1.17 19.20
C GLY A 121 9.06 -0.24 18.43
N LEU A 122 9.16 1.08 18.64
CA LEU A 122 8.48 2.09 17.83
C LEU A 122 9.34 2.53 16.65
N ASP A 123 8.69 3.05 15.61
CA ASP A 123 9.38 3.54 14.43
C ASP A 123 10.11 4.85 14.72
N ASN A 124 11.44 4.82 14.63
CA ASN A 124 12.26 6.01 14.87
C ASN A 124 12.07 7.08 13.80
N LEU A 125 11.64 6.71 12.58
CA LEU A 125 11.46 7.68 11.50
C LEU A 125 10.31 8.66 11.78
N TYR A 126 9.33 8.25 12.61
CA TYR A 126 8.19 9.09 13.00
C TYR A 126 8.60 10.28 13.88
N ARG A 127 9.83 10.25 14.42
CA ARG A 127 10.43 11.33 15.22
C ARG A 127 11.19 12.34 14.36
N VAL A 128 11.43 12.03 13.08
CA VAL A 128 12.14 12.92 12.17
C VAL A 128 11.20 14.04 11.73
N ASP A 129 11.74 15.24 11.50
CA ASP A 129 10.95 16.38 11.05
C ASP A 129 10.34 16.18 9.66
N LYS A 130 9.27 16.94 9.40
CA LYS A 130 8.60 17.00 8.11
C LYS A 130 9.59 17.41 7.01
N GLY A 131 9.46 16.79 5.85
CA GLY A 131 10.36 17.00 4.70
C GLY A 131 11.44 15.94 4.56
N TYR A 132 11.61 15.06 5.55
CA TYR A 132 12.41 13.85 5.34
C TYR A 132 11.73 12.93 4.32
N THR A 133 12.44 12.65 3.24
CA THR A 133 12.05 11.70 2.21
C THR A 133 13.20 10.76 1.89
N TYR A 134 12.85 9.57 1.41
CA TYR A 134 13.82 8.59 0.95
C TYR A 134 13.34 7.88 -0.31
N GLN A 135 14.27 7.29 -1.05
CA GLN A 135 13.98 6.73 -2.37
C GLN A 135 14.48 5.30 -2.55
N THR A 136 13.76 4.58 -3.40
CA THR A 136 14.22 3.33 -4.01
C THR A 136 14.12 3.46 -5.52
N VAL A 137 15.15 3.06 -6.25
CA VAL A 137 15.15 3.00 -7.71
C VAL A 137 15.29 1.55 -8.14
N GLU A 138 14.31 1.06 -8.89
CA GLU A 138 14.25 -0.29 -9.42
C GLU A 138 14.48 -0.26 -10.93
N ARG A 139 15.49 -0.96 -11.44
CA ARG A 139 15.78 -1.08 -12.88
C ARG A 139 15.63 -2.52 -13.33
N HIS A 140 14.67 -2.77 -14.21
CA HIS A 140 14.51 -4.06 -14.86
C HIS A 140 15.43 -4.14 -16.07
N GLU A 141 16.24 -5.17 -16.13
CA GLU A 141 17.17 -5.43 -17.22
C GLU A 141 16.78 -6.66 -18.02
N VAL A 142 16.88 -6.55 -19.34
CA VAL A 142 16.80 -7.67 -20.28
C VAL A 142 18.06 -7.64 -21.13
N GLN A 143 18.80 -8.76 -21.14
CA GLN A 143 20.06 -8.88 -21.88
C GLN A 143 21.06 -7.75 -21.55
N GLY A 144 21.16 -7.36 -20.27
CA GLY A 144 22.09 -6.34 -19.78
C GLY A 144 21.69 -4.89 -20.12
N ARG A 145 20.47 -4.65 -20.61
CA ARG A 145 19.95 -3.31 -20.88
C ARG A 145 18.74 -3.02 -20.00
N THR A 146 18.71 -1.86 -19.35
CA THR A 146 17.53 -1.40 -18.63
C THR A 146 16.37 -1.17 -19.60
N VAL A 147 15.27 -1.88 -19.42
CA VAL A 147 14.05 -1.76 -20.22
C VAL A 147 12.96 -0.97 -19.49
N ARG A 148 13.02 -0.92 -18.16
CA ARG A 148 12.09 -0.18 -17.31
C ARG A 148 12.81 0.31 -16.05
N SER A 149 12.54 1.55 -15.65
CA SER A 149 12.97 2.11 -14.38
C SER A 149 11.74 2.53 -13.57
N ILE A 150 11.76 2.29 -12.26
CA ILE A 150 10.73 2.73 -11.32
C ILE A 150 11.43 3.40 -10.14
N THR A 151 11.24 4.70 -9.96
CA THR A 151 11.67 5.42 -8.77
C THR A 151 10.47 5.58 -7.84
N ARG A 152 10.64 5.27 -6.56
CA ARG A 152 9.62 5.47 -5.51
C ARG A 152 10.18 6.38 -4.45
N THR A 153 9.43 7.40 -4.08
CA THR A 153 9.75 8.33 -2.99
C THR A 153 8.75 8.17 -1.87
N PHE A 154 9.25 8.04 -0.65
CA PHE A 154 8.46 7.90 0.56
C PHE A 154 8.74 9.07 1.50
N ASN A 155 7.75 9.48 2.30
CA ASN A 155 7.96 10.46 3.38
C ASN A 155 8.36 9.77 4.71
N ARG A 156 8.52 10.57 5.78
CA ARG A 156 8.85 10.11 7.14
C ARG A 156 7.85 9.12 7.78
N PHE A 157 6.68 8.94 7.19
CA PHE A 157 5.66 7.99 7.64
C PHE A 157 5.57 6.74 6.75
N HIS A 158 6.56 6.52 5.88
CA HIS A 158 6.61 5.45 4.88
C HIS A 158 5.48 5.51 3.83
N LEU A 159 4.83 6.66 3.70
CA LEU A 159 3.77 6.86 2.71
C LEU A 159 4.43 7.16 1.35
N LEU A 160 4.03 6.41 0.31
CA LEU A 160 4.51 6.61 -1.05
C LEU A 160 3.95 7.92 -1.60
N THR A 161 4.80 8.94 -1.75
CA THR A 161 4.40 10.28 -2.20
C THR A 161 4.59 10.50 -3.69
N ASP A 162 5.54 9.78 -4.29
CA ASP A 162 5.82 9.82 -5.73
C ASP A 162 6.28 8.46 -6.24
N GLN A 163 5.78 8.07 -7.42
CA GLN A 163 6.28 6.94 -8.19
C GLN A 163 6.45 7.34 -9.65
N ASP A 164 7.69 7.30 -10.14
CA ASP A 164 8.05 7.60 -11.52
C ASP A 164 8.45 6.33 -12.26
N THR A 165 7.64 5.91 -13.22
CA THR A 165 7.90 4.75 -14.08
C THR A 165 8.26 5.21 -15.49
N VAL A 166 9.42 4.79 -15.98
CA VAL A 166 9.87 5.01 -17.36
C VAL A 166 10.04 3.66 -18.06
N GLN A 167 9.46 3.53 -19.25
CA GLN A 167 9.64 2.36 -20.12
C GLN A 167 9.68 2.81 -21.58
N GLY A 168 10.85 2.66 -22.22
CA GLY A 168 11.12 3.26 -23.52
C GLY A 168 10.90 4.78 -23.48
N ASP A 169 10.09 5.28 -24.41
CA ASP A 169 9.73 6.71 -24.48
C ASP A 169 8.50 7.08 -23.63
N LYS A 170 7.95 6.16 -22.83
CA LYS A 170 6.75 6.42 -22.03
C LYS A 170 7.12 6.65 -20.57
N ARG A 171 6.54 7.69 -19.97
CA ARG A 171 6.67 8.00 -18.55
C ARG A 171 5.29 8.06 -17.90
N LEU A 172 5.14 7.41 -16.75
CA LEU A 172 3.99 7.51 -15.86
C LEU A 172 4.49 7.96 -14.50
N GLN A 173 4.03 9.13 -14.06
CA GLN A 173 4.28 9.64 -12.71
C GLN A 173 2.98 9.56 -11.92
N ALA A 174 3.05 9.05 -10.70
CA ALA A 174 1.92 8.99 -9.77
C ALA A 174 2.32 9.70 -8.47
N PHE A 175 1.59 10.75 -8.11
CA PHE A 175 1.83 11.56 -6.93
C PHE A 175 0.68 11.36 -5.94
N SER A 176 1.01 11.29 -4.64
CA SER A 176 0.03 11.24 -3.56
C SER A 176 0.33 12.30 -2.51
N VAL A 177 -0.68 13.11 -2.19
CA VAL A 177 -0.64 14.08 -1.09
C VAL A 177 -1.46 13.52 0.06
N TYR A 178 -0.84 13.47 1.23
CA TYR A 178 -1.42 12.93 2.46
C TYR A 178 -1.76 14.05 3.46
N GLY A 179 -2.56 13.74 4.47
CA GLY A 179 -3.10 14.70 5.45
C GLY A 179 -2.12 15.06 6.58
N GLU A 180 -0.81 14.97 6.35
CA GLU A 180 0.20 15.30 7.34
C GLU A 180 0.16 16.79 7.72
N VAL A 181 0.07 17.05 9.02
CA VAL A 181 0.17 18.38 9.60
C VAL A 181 1.56 18.59 10.22
N ASP A 182 1.94 19.85 10.42
CA ASP A 182 3.19 20.16 11.10
C ASP A 182 3.12 19.72 12.57
N GLY A 183 4.24 19.21 13.10
CA GLY A 183 4.32 18.75 14.48
C GLY A 183 4.76 17.29 14.62
N SER A 184 4.63 16.78 15.86
CA SER A 184 4.97 15.41 16.21
C SER A 184 3.96 14.41 15.63
N PHE A 185 4.30 13.12 15.70
CA PHE A 185 3.40 12.04 15.32
C PHE A 185 2.08 12.08 16.12
N ASP A 186 2.12 12.34 17.43
CA ASP A 186 0.93 12.37 18.28
C ASP A 186 -0.05 13.51 17.96
N GLN A 187 0.41 14.50 17.19
CA GLN A 187 -0.41 15.62 16.73
C GLN A 187 -1.07 15.35 15.37
N GLN A 188 -0.73 14.25 14.70
CA GLN A 188 -1.29 13.93 13.40
C GLN A 188 -2.77 13.55 13.51
N PRO A 189 -3.63 14.04 12.60
CA PRO A 189 -5.04 13.66 12.59
C PRO A 189 -5.19 12.17 12.25
N PRO A 190 -6.24 11.48 12.72
CA PRO A 190 -6.41 10.03 12.52
C PRO A 190 -6.46 9.58 11.03
N PHE A 191 -6.78 10.50 10.12
CA PHE A 191 -6.82 10.26 8.68
C PHE A 191 -5.52 10.65 7.95
N PHE A 192 -4.45 11.07 8.65
CA PHE A 192 -3.27 11.66 8.00
C PHE A 192 -2.59 10.76 6.97
N GLN A 193 -2.71 9.44 7.12
CA GLN A 193 -2.15 8.45 6.19
C GLN A 193 -3.04 8.19 4.97
N LEU A 194 -4.26 8.74 4.93
CA LEU A 194 -5.16 8.58 3.80
C LEU A 194 -4.79 9.57 2.68
N PRO A 195 -4.78 9.14 1.40
CA PRO A 195 -4.54 10.06 0.29
C PRO A 195 -5.65 11.11 0.17
N HIS A 196 -5.28 12.38 0.25
CA HIS A 196 -6.17 13.52 0.02
C HIS A 196 -6.17 13.97 -1.43
N GLN A 197 -5.05 13.79 -2.13
CA GLN A 197 -4.96 14.04 -3.56
C GLN A 197 -4.10 12.98 -4.22
N GLU A 198 -4.57 12.42 -5.32
CA GLU A 198 -3.84 11.47 -6.15
C GLU A 198 -3.80 12.01 -7.57
N THR A 199 -2.58 12.18 -8.11
CA THR A 199 -2.38 12.70 -9.45
C THR A 199 -1.59 11.69 -10.27
N GLN A 200 -2.11 11.30 -11.43
CA GLN A 200 -1.39 10.52 -12.42
C GLN A 200 -1.07 11.38 -13.64
N ARG A 201 0.17 11.32 -14.10
CA ARG A 201 0.66 12.06 -15.26
C ARG A 201 1.31 11.09 -16.25
N TRP A 202 0.80 11.07 -17.46
CA TRP A 202 1.38 10.35 -18.59
C TRP A 202 2.07 11.33 -19.52
N SER A 203 3.31 11.06 -19.90
CA SER A 203 4.06 11.89 -20.85
C SER A 203 4.99 11.07 -21.72
N LEU A 204 5.54 11.69 -22.77
CA LEU A 204 6.64 11.15 -23.53
C LEU A 204 7.97 11.65 -22.93
N VAL A 205 8.96 10.78 -22.81
CA VAL A 205 10.31 11.17 -22.34
C VAL A 205 10.94 12.14 -23.34
N SER A 206 10.80 11.87 -24.64
CA SER A 206 11.30 12.72 -25.73
C SER A 206 10.54 14.03 -25.89
N ASN A 207 9.29 14.12 -25.38
CA ASN A 207 8.50 15.34 -25.44
C ASN A 207 7.61 15.48 -24.19
N PRO A 208 8.17 15.98 -23.08
CA PRO A 208 7.44 16.12 -21.82
C PRO A 208 6.24 17.07 -21.90
N LEU A 209 6.20 17.97 -22.88
CA LEU A 209 5.08 18.89 -23.08
C LEU A 209 3.81 18.17 -23.58
N LYS A 210 3.97 17.00 -24.23
CA LYS A 210 2.85 16.14 -24.60
C LYS A 210 2.49 15.26 -23.40
N GLN A 211 1.66 15.82 -22.52
CA GLN A 211 1.24 15.17 -21.30
C GLN A 211 -0.27 15.14 -21.12
N ARG A 212 -0.72 14.16 -20.34
CA ARG A 212 -2.08 14.05 -19.81
C ARG A 212 -1.97 13.94 -18.30
N GLU A 213 -2.81 14.64 -17.57
CA GLU A 213 -2.85 14.59 -16.12
C GLU A 213 -4.27 14.30 -15.65
N GLU A 214 -4.40 13.41 -14.66
CA GLU A 214 -5.65 13.07 -13.99
C GLU A 214 -5.44 13.23 -12.50
N THR A 215 -6.31 14.01 -11.86
CA THR A 215 -6.24 14.27 -10.42
C THR A 215 -7.58 13.92 -9.78
N GLN A 216 -7.49 13.11 -8.73
CA GLN A 216 -8.57 12.85 -7.78
C GLN A 216 -8.28 13.59 -6.47
N ALA A 217 -9.31 14.12 -5.82
CA ALA A 217 -9.22 14.66 -4.47
C ALA A 217 -10.26 14.01 -3.57
N THR A 218 -9.87 13.65 -2.35
CA THR A 218 -10.73 13.00 -1.36
C THR A 218 -10.60 13.70 -0.01
N THR A 219 -11.72 13.83 0.70
CA THR A 219 -11.74 14.30 2.09
C THR A 219 -12.36 13.24 2.99
N TYR A 220 -12.00 13.25 4.28
CA TYR A 220 -12.40 12.22 5.23
C TYR A 220 -12.89 12.83 6.55
N ASP A 221 -13.71 12.09 7.28
CA ASP A 221 -13.98 12.36 8.69
C ASP A 221 -12.86 11.78 9.58
N THR A 222 -13.00 11.95 10.90
CA THR A 222 -12.02 11.43 11.89
C THR A 222 -12.01 9.90 12.02
N HIS A 223 -12.92 9.20 11.35
CA HIS A 223 -12.99 7.74 11.31
C HIS A 223 -12.43 7.18 9.99
N GLY A 224 -11.97 8.04 9.08
CA GLY A 224 -11.48 7.65 7.75
C GLY A 224 -12.58 7.39 6.74
N ASN A 225 -13.84 7.74 7.03
CA ASN A 225 -14.91 7.65 6.06
C ASN A 225 -14.81 8.79 5.06
N VAL A 226 -15.01 8.49 3.77
CA VAL A 226 -14.96 9.49 2.70
C VAL A 226 -16.13 10.45 2.84
N LEU A 227 -15.86 11.76 2.96
CA LEU A 227 -16.86 12.83 2.97
C LEU A 227 -17.11 13.37 1.56
N THR A 228 -16.04 13.65 0.82
CA THR A 228 -16.15 14.03 -0.59
C THR A 228 -15.11 13.33 -1.43
N ARG A 229 -15.43 13.06 -2.70
CA ARG A 229 -14.49 12.57 -3.70
C ARG A 229 -14.75 13.28 -5.03
N LEU A 230 -13.78 14.05 -5.49
CA LEU A 230 -13.77 14.65 -6.82
C LEU A 230 -12.93 13.76 -7.74
N LEU A 231 -13.58 13.13 -8.71
CA LEU A 231 -12.95 12.22 -9.67
C LEU A 231 -12.23 13.00 -10.79
N PRO A 232 -11.29 12.37 -11.52
CA PRO A 232 -10.59 13.02 -12.64
C PRO A 232 -11.53 13.54 -13.74
N ASN A 233 -12.65 12.86 -13.97
CA ASN A 233 -13.69 13.25 -14.91
C ASN A 233 -14.60 14.40 -14.38
N LYS A 234 -14.27 14.98 -13.22
CA LYS A 234 -14.99 16.08 -12.55
C LYS A 234 -16.36 15.73 -11.99
N VAL A 235 -16.67 14.44 -11.83
CA VAL A 235 -17.80 13.99 -11.01
C VAL A 235 -17.46 14.19 -9.54
N LEU A 236 -18.37 14.81 -8.78
CA LEU A 236 -18.24 15.02 -7.35
C LEU A 236 -19.19 14.06 -6.62
N GLU A 237 -18.62 13.24 -5.75
CA GLU A 237 -19.37 12.44 -4.79
C GLU A 237 -19.32 13.12 -3.41
N THR A 238 -20.47 13.21 -2.75
CA THR A 238 -20.59 13.72 -1.37
C THR A 238 -21.34 12.70 -0.53
N ASN A 239 -20.75 12.30 0.60
CA ASN A 239 -21.30 11.30 1.49
C ASN A 239 -21.63 11.93 2.84
N VAL A 240 -22.76 11.51 3.40
CA VAL A 240 -23.13 11.79 4.79
C VAL A 240 -23.17 10.46 5.51
N TRP A 241 -22.55 10.38 6.69
CA TRP A 241 -22.49 9.18 7.50
C TRP A 241 -23.35 9.33 8.75
N TYR A 242 -23.95 8.24 9.20
CA TYR A 242 -24.65 8.21 10.48
C TYR A 242 -23.66 8.39 11.63
N GLN A 243 -23.95 9.34 12.52
CA GLN A 243 -23.16 9.55 13.73
C GLN A 243 -23.41 8.43 14.75
N GLY A 244 -22.41 8.15 15.59
CA GLY A 244 -22.49 7.07 16.58
C GLY A 244 -23.60 7.24 17.63
N ALA A 245 -24.11 8.46 17.83
CA ALA A 245 -25.19 8.77 18.79
C ALA A 245 -26.57 8.97 18.16
N GLU A 246 -26.65 9.33 16.87
CA GLU A 246 -27.92 9.69 16.22
C GLU A 246 -28.78 8.45 15.93
N GLU A 247 -28.17 7.32 15.57
CA GLU A 247 -28.83 6.03 15.34
C GLU A 247 -27.87 4.86 15.63
N GLY A 248 -27.21 4.96 16.79
CA GLY A 248 -25.96 4.30 17.12
C GLY A 248 -25.80 2.86 16.65
N ASP A 249 -24.77 2.65 15.83
CA ASP A 249 -24.15 1.35 15.69
C ASP A 249 -23.95 0.75 17.10
N PRO A 250 -24.38 -0.49 17.38
CA PRO A 250 -24.29 -1.09 18.72
C PRO A 250 -22.85 -1.19 19.27
N HIS A 251 -21.86 -0.92 18.42
CA HIS A 251 -20.45 -0.89 18.74
C HIS A 251 -19.86 0.54 18.76
N GLY A 252 -20.65 1.58 18.50
CA GLY A 252 -20.23 2.98 18.52
C GLY A 252 -19.45 3.43 17.29
N PHE A 253 -19.43 2.64 16.22
CA PHE A 253 -18.72 2.98 14.98
C PHE A 253 -19.52 3.93 14.10
N VAL A 254 -18.84 4.94 13.55
CA VAL A 254 -19.32 5.74 12.42
C VAL A 254 -18.89 5.01 11.15
N ARG A 255 -19.79 4.21 10.57
CA ARG A 255 -19.48 3.35 9.39
C ARG A 255 -20.67 3.10 8.46
N ASN A 256 -21.86 3.55 8.83
CA ASN A 256 -23.07 3.36 8.04
C ASN A 256 -23.31 4.63 7.23
N LEU A 257 -23.27 4.50 5.90
CA LEU A 257 -23.53 5.60 4.97
C LEU A 257 -25.01 5.99 5.08
N LYS A 258 -25.31 7.25 5.33
CA LYS A 258 -26.67 7.81 5.41
C LYS A 258 -27.18 8.23 4.04
N SER A 259 -26.34 8.94 3.29
CA SER A 259 -26.65 9.32 1.91
C SER A 259 -25.38 9.51 1.08
N ARG A 260 -25.51 9.32 -0.23
CA ARG A 260 -24.50 9.63 -1.23
C ARG A 260 -25.13 10.47 -2.33
N GLU A 261 -24.58 11.65 -2.54
CA GLU A 261 -24.92 12.52 -3.67
C GLU A 261 -23.83 12.38 -4.75
N VAL A 262 -24.24 12.15 -5.99
CA VAL A 262 -23.36 12.14 -7.16
C VAL A 262 -23.76 13.28 -8.08
N LYS A 263 -22.88 14.28 -8.17
CA LYS A 263 -23.04 15.45 -9.04
C LYS A 263 -22.17 15.27 -10.30
N PRO A 264 -22.78 15.21 -11.49
CA PRO A 264 -22.04 15.14 -12.75
C PRO A 264 -21.11 16.34 -12.96
N ALA A 265 -20.11 16.15 -13.83
CA ALA A 265 -19.24 17.23 -14.25
C ALA A 265 -20.02 18.38 -14.90
N ALA A 266 -19.78 19.62 -14.47
CA ALA A 266 -20.41 20.80 -15.07
C ALA A 266 -20.13 20.95 -16.57
N THR A 267 -19.01 20.39 -17.05
CA THR A 267 -18.58 20.40 -18.45
C THR A 267 -18.88 19.08 -19.18
N GLY A 268 -19.66 18.18 -18.59
CA GLY A 268 -20.05 16.92 -19.20
C GLY A 268 -20.95 17.11 -20.42
N GLN A 269 -20.96 16.15 -21.35
CA GLN A 269 -21.92 16.16 -22.44
C GLN A 269 -23.30 15.69 -21.96
N GLY A 270 -24.33 16.48 -22.28
CA GLY A 270 -25.71 16.22 -21.87
C GLY A 270 -26.08 16.83 -20.52
N SER A 271 -27.37 16.86 -20.22
CA SER A 271 -27.91 17.36 -18.95
C SER A 271 -28.06 16.23 -17.93
N ALA A 272 -26.95 15.54 -17.64
CA ALA A 272 -26.94 14.49 -16.63
C ALA A 272 -27.40 15.07 -15.28
N ARG A 273 -28.28 14.33 -14.60
CA ARG A 273 -28.93 14.77 -13.37
C ARG A 273 -28.05 14.46 -12.17
N THR A 274 -28.17 15.27 -11.13
CA THR A 274 -27.60 14.93 -9.82
C THR A 274 -28.45 13.82 -9.23
N LEU A 275 -27.81 12.82 -8.65
CA LEU A 275 -28.48 11.67 -8.05
C LEU A 275 -28.16 11.59 -6.57
N ILE A 276 -29.17 11.31 -5.75
CA ILE A 276 -29.04 11.11 -4.31
C ILE A 276 -29.47 9.68 -3.98
N GLN A 277 -28.55 8.89 -3.44
CA GLN A 277 -28.83 7.60 -2.81
C GLN A 277 -29.01 7.81 -1.31
N GLN A 278 -30.07 7.26 -0.72
CA GLN A 278 -30.31 7.28 0.72
C GLN A 278 -30.42 5.85 1.24
N TYR A 279 -29.88 5.63 2.44
CA TYR A 279 -29.80 4.31 3.05
C TYR A 279 -30.43 4.34 4.44
N GLN A 280 -31.28 3.35 4.71
CA GLN A 280 -31.78 3.08 6.05
C GLN A 280 -31.39 1.67 6.46
N TYR A 281 -31.17 1.47 7.76
CA TYR A 281 -30.61 0.24 8.29
C TYR A 281 -31.53 -0.40 9.32
N ARG A 282 -31.66 -1.70 9.21
CA ARG A 282 -32.42 -2.55 10.13
C ARG A 282 -31.46 -3.28 11.07
N GLN A 283 -31.80 -3.32 12.36
CA GLN A 283 -31.12 -4.19 13.31
C GLN A 283 -31.59 -5.64 13.18
N LEU A 284 -30.64 -6.56 13.19
CA LEU A 284 -30.84 -7.99 13.26
C LEU A 284 -30.42 -8.49 14.64
N THR A 285 -31.34 -9.19 15.30
CA THR A 285 -31.05 -9.85 16.58
C THR A 285 -30.05 -10.98 16.31
N PRO A 286 -28.96 -11.08 17.08
CA PRO A 286 -27.99 -12.15 16.86
C PRO A 286 -28.58 -13.53 17.14
N LEU A 287 -28.16 -14.52 16.36
CA LEU A 287 -28.50 -15.92 16.60
C LEU A 287 -27.44 -16.53 17.52
N GLY A 288 -27.86 -16.95 18.71
CA GLY A 288 -27.01 -17.63 19.70
C GLY A 288 -26.37 -16.70 20.74
N GLY A 289 -26.05 -17.25 21.92
CA GLY A 289 -25.59 -16.47 23.09
C GLY A 289 -24.16 -15.91 23.01
N TYR A 290 -23.40 -16.21 21.94
CA TYR A 290 -22.03 -15.74 21.76
C TYR A 290 -21.95 -14.37 21.09
N LEU A 291 -22.98 -13.95 20.35
CA LEU A 291 -23.06 -12.61 19.75
C LEU A 291 -23.96 -11.72 20.63
N LYS A 292 -23.34 -10.86 21.43
CA LYS A 292 -24.05 -10.00 22.39
C LYS A 292 -24.58 -8.68 21.80
N LYS A 293 -24.15 -8.32 20.58
CA LYS A 293 -24.48 -7.04 19.94
C LYS A 293 -25.16 -7.29 18.60
N ALA A 294 -26.24 -6.55 18.34
CA ALA A 294 -27.00 -6.64 17.10
C ALA A 294 -26.15 -6.22 15.88
N TRP A 295 -26.43 -6.84 14.74
CA TRP A 295 -25.85 -6.45 13.45
C TRP A 295 -26.82 -5.52 12.71
N ARG A 296 -26.32 -4.59 11.91
CA ARG A 296 -27.16 -3.75 11.03
C ARG A 296 -26.90 -4.09 9.57
N LEU A 297 -27.98 -4.26 8.81
CA LEU A 297 -27.97 -4.44 7.36
C LEU A 297 -28.74 -3.26 6.74
N VAL A 298 -28.37 -2.86 5.53
CA VAL A 298 -29.21 -2.00 4.69
C VAL A 298 -30.59 -2.66 4.54
N ASP A 299 -31.64 -1.94 4.90
CA ASP A 299 -33.04 -2.36 4.79
C ASP A 299 -33.71 -1.68 3.59
N VAL A 300 -33.43 -0.38 3.43
CA VAL A 300 -33.97 0.44 2.37
C VAL A 300 -32.84 1.19 1.69
N GLU A 301 -32.84 1.15 0.36
CA GLU A 301 -32.03 1.98 -0.51
C GLU A 301 -32.95 2.66 -1.51
N THR A 302 -32.88 3.99 -1.58
CA THR A 302 -33.66 4.78 -2.54
C THR A 302 -32.75 5.68 -3.36
N LEU A 303 -33.13 5.89 -4.61
CA LEU A 303 -32.43 6.77 -5.55
C LEU A 303 -33.43 7.84 -6.04
N SER A 304 -33.03 9.11 -6.03
CA SER A 304 -33.85 10.24 -6.50
C SER A 304 -33.00 11.41 -6.99
N GLU A 305 -33.65 12.39 -7.63
CA GLU A 305 -33.06 13.70 -7.91
C GLU A 305 -33.19 14.66 -6.71
N PRO A 306 -32.35 15.72 -6.60
CA PRO A 306 -32.50 16.74 -5.56
C PRO A 306 -33.89 17.38 -5.57
N GLY A 307 -34.61 17.27 -4.45
CA GLY A 307 -35.96 17.82 -4.29
C GLY A 307 -37.09 16.92 -4.83
N ALA A 308 -36.78 15.79 -5.46
CA ALA A 308 -37.75 14.76 -5.81
C ALA A 308 -38.00 13.82 -4.63
N GLN A 309 -39.20 13.22 -4.56
CA GLN A 309 -39.44 12.16 -3.58
C GLN A 309 -38.60 10.91 -3.92
N PRO A 310 -38.22 10.10 -2.92
CA PRO A 310 -37.48 8.86 -3.15
C PRO A 310 -38.19 7.96 -4.18
N GLY A 311 -37.51 7.62 -5.28
CA GLY A 311 -38.06 6.76 -6.35
C GLY A 311 -38.78 7.45 -7.51
N GLU A 312 -38.84 8.79 -7.53
CA GLU A 312 -39.30 9.56 -8.68
C GLU A 312 -38.10 10.03 -9.54
N PHE A 313 -38.17 9.75 -10.85
CA PHE A 313 -37.20 10.16 -11.89
C PHE A 313 -37.93 10.90 -13.02
#